data_AF-A0A1Q8XH13-F1
#
_entry.id   AF-A0A1Q8XH13-F1
#
_cell.length_a   1.000
_cell.length_b   1.000
_cell.length_c   1.000
_cell.angle_alpha   90.00
_cell.angle_beta   90.00
_cell.angle_gamma   90.00
#
_symmetry.space_group_name_H-M   'P 1'
#
loop_
_entity.id
_entity.type
_entity.pdbx_description
1 polymer ?
#
loop_
_entity_poly.entity_id
_entity_poly.type
_entity_poly.pdbx_seq_one_letter_code
_entity_poly.pdbx_strand_id
1 'polypeptide(L)'
;MSYDLLIFEPDCATDEDFPRWWEQAVAQWDEPGDFSTIDGSTPAIRSIYRDLIRTFPPFNGPDALSDDEVDARLAQGLPVADYTIGEDLVYVGVSWSAANALVTTVSELAWTHRLAVAYVSDDGAIVRPPDQPAQPASSVRVDYVVQHATR
;
A
#
# COMPACT_ATOMS: atom_id res chain seq x y z
N MET A 1 -5.83 -7.22 19.96
CA MET A 1 -4.75 -6.35 19.47
C MET A 1 -4.66 -6.53 17.97
N SER A 2 -4.53 -5.44 17.23
CA SER A 2 -4.27 -5.42 15.80
C SER A 2 -2.76 -5.41 15.52
N TYR A 3 -2.40 -5.75 14.30
CA TYR A 3 -1.13 -5.42 13.68
C TYR A 3 -1.40 -4.46 12.53
N ASP A 4 -0.74 -3.32 12.56
CA ASP A 4 -1.07 -2.14 11.78
C ASP A 4 0.13 -1.68 10.94
N LEU A 5 -0.14 -1.35 9.68
CA LEU A 5 0.81 -0.76 8.75
C LEU A 5 0.23 0.52 8.17
N LEU A 6 1.11 1.49 7.90
CA LEU A 6 0.77 2.68 7.13
C LEU A 6 1.49 2.63 5.79
N ILE A 7 0.75 2.83 4.71
CA ILE A 7 1.24 2.89 3.34
C ILE A 7 1.00 4.31 2.85
N PHE A 8 1.99 4.97 2.28
CA PHE A 8 1.87 6.39 1.90
C PHE A 8 2.73 6.76 0.70
N GLU A 9 2.37 7.85 0.04
CA GLU A 9 3.20 8.45 -1.03
C GLU A 9 4.57 8.87 -0.45
N PRO A 10 5.68 8.46 -1.09
CA PRO A 10 7.01 8.64 -0.50
C PRO A 10 7.41 10.11 -0.30
N ASP A 11 6.83 11.03 -1.06
CA ASP A 11 7.18 12.46 -1.01
C ASP A 11 6.42 13.23 0.10
N CYS A 12 5.48 12.61 0.81
CA CYS A 12 4.67 13.30 1.82
C CYS A 12 5.44 13.70 3.08
N ALA A 13 6.44 12.90 3.45
CA ALA A 13 7.29 13.19 4.61
C ALA A 13 8.66 12.56 4.42
N THR A 14 9.70 13.23 4.92
CA THR A 14 11.01 12.60 5.18
C THR A 14 10.93 11.74 6.45
N ASP A 15 11.92 10.90 6.71
CA ASP A 15 11.95 10.08 7.93
C ASP A 15 12.05 10.95 9.20
N GLU A 16 12.70 12.11 9.12
CA GLU A 16 12.80 13.08 10.23
C GLU A 16 11.45 13.77 10.49
N ASP A 17 10.71 14.11 9.42
CA ASP A 17 9.42 14.80 9.52
C ASP A 17 8.24 13.85 9.78
N PHE A 18 8.42 12.55 9.55
CA PHE A 18 7.36 11.55 9.59
C PHE A 18 6.52 11.57 10.88
N PRO A 19 7.10 11.63 12.10
CA PRO A 19 6.29 11.63 13.33
C PRO A 19 5.31 12.81 13.37
N ARG A 20 5.74 14.00 12.95
CA ARG A 20 4.91 15.20 12.91
C ARG A 20 3.84 15.09 11.82
N TRP A 21 4.20 14.63 10.64
CA TRP A 21 3.25 14.41 9.54
C TRP A 21 2.18 13.38 9.94
N TRP A 22 2.59 12.31 10.61
CA TRP A 22 1.69 11.26 11.07
C TRP A 22 0.68 11.77 12.12
N GLU A 23 1.14 12.53 13.11
CA GLU A 23 0.25 13.18 14.09
C GLU A 23 -0.80 14.08 13.40
N GLN A 24 -0.39 14.80 12.35
CA GLN A 24 -1.31 15.64 11.58
C GLN A 24 -2.30 14.82 10.75
N ALA A 25 -1.86 13.71 10.17
CA ALA A 25 -2.73 12.79 9.42
C ALA A 25 -3.78 12.16 10.34
N VAL A 26 -3.38 11.66 11.52
CA VAL A 26 -4.29 11.07 12.51
C VAL A 26 -5.29 12.09 13.04
N ALA A 27 -4.86 13.34 13.28
CA ALA A 27 -5.75 14.39 13.75
C ALA A 27 -6.90 14.71 12.76
N GLN A 28 -6.71 14.43 11.47
CA GLN A 28 -7.76 14.62 10.45
C GLN A 28 -8.82 13.52 10.49
N TRP A 29 -8.53 12.35 11.05
CA TRP A 29 -9.49 11.24 11.08
C TRP A 29 -10.73 11.53 11.96
N ASP A 30 -10.58 12.42 12.94
CA ASP A 30 -11.69 12.90 13.77
C ASP A 30 -12.54 14.00 13.07
N GLU A 31 -12.10 14.49 11.91
CA GLU A 31 -12.85 15.45 11.11
C GLU A 31 -14.00 14.77 10.35
N PRO A 32 -15.10 15.49 10.03
CA PRO A 32 -16.18 14.95 9.22
C PRO A 32 -15.73 14.67 7.78
N GLY A 33 -15.18 13.47 7.55
CA GLY A 33 -14.76 12.94 6.26
C GLY A 33 -14.93 11.42 6.22
N ASP A 34 -15.24 10.88 5.04
CA ASP A 34 -15.33 9.42 4.85
C ASP A 34 -13.95 8.86 4.46
N PHE A 35 -13.14 8.59 5.48
CA PHE A 35 -11.83 7.96 5.34
C PHE A 35 -11.93 6.45 5.07
N SER A 36 -13.07 5.94 4.61
CA SER A 36 -13.21 4.56 4.17
C SER A 36 -13.31 4.42 2.65
N THR A 37 -13.21 5.54 1.92
CA THR A 37 -13.33 5.57 0.45
C THR A 37 -12.00 5.92 -0.22
N ILE A 38 -11.84 5.46 -1.45
CA ILE A 38 -10.71 5.82 -2.33
C ILE A 38 -10.94 7.11 -3.12
N ASP A 39 -12.01 7.83 -2.82
CA ASP A 39 -12.37 9.07 -3.52
C ASP A 39 -11.45 10.20 -3.06
N GLY A 40 -10.89 10.93 -4.02
CA GLY A 40 -9.87 11.93 -3.76
C GLY A 40 -8.44 11.38 -3.64
N SER A 41 -8.25 10.07 -3.48
CA SER A 41 -6.91 9.51 -3.35
C SER A 41 -6.06 9.55 -4.62
N THR A 42 -4.73 9.50 -4.48
CA THR A 42 -3.81 9.42 -5.62
C THR A 42 -3.99 8.11 -6.42
N PRO A 43 -3.59 8.07 -7.71
CA PRO A 43 -3.65 6.84 -8.50
C PRO A 43 -2.94 5.64 -7.86
N ALA A 44 -1.80 5.84 -7.19
CA ALA A 44 -1.05 4.77 -6.55
C ALA A 44 -1.79 4.23 -5.32
N ILE A 45 -2.33 5.13 -4.48
CA ILE A 45 -3.15 4.77 -3.32
C ILE A 45 -4.39 3.97 -3.73
N ARG A 46 -5.12 4.42 -4.76
CA ARG A 46 -6.27 3.67 -5.28
C ARG A 46 -5.89 2.28 -5.80
N SER A 47 -4.71 2.16 -6.41
CA SER A 47 -4.25 0.90 -7.01
C SER A 47 -3.85 -0.11 -5.94
N ILE A 48 -3.05 0.31 -4.94
CA ILE A 48 -2.65 -0.60 -3.86
C ILE A 48 -3.84 -1.06 -3.03
N TYR A 49 -4.79 -0.17 -2.72
CA TYR A 49 -6.00 -0.55 -1.99
C TYR A 49 -6.78 -1.65 -2.73
N ARG A 50 -7.01 -1.49 -4.04
CA ARG A 50 -7.73 -2.50 -4.85
C ARG A 50 -7.03 -3.85 -4.90
N ASP A 51 -5.70 -3.87 -4.83
CA ASP A 51 -4.94 -5.12 -4.77
C ASP A 51 -4.95 -5.73 -3.36
N LEU A 52 -4.90 -4.90 -2.31
CA LEU A 52 -4.94 -5.35 -0.91
C LEU A 52 -6.26 -6.03 -0.56
N ILE A 53 -7.41 -5.43 -0.93
CA ILE A 53 -8.73 -5.97 -0.56
C ILE A 53 -9.02 -7.35 -1.15
N ARG A 54 -8.26 -7.78 -2.17
CA ARG A 54 -8.35 -9.14 -2.72
C ARG A 54 -7.84 -10.20 -1.73
N THR A 55 -6.87 -9.83 -0.90
CA THR A 55 -6.25 -10.72 0.09
C THR A 55 -6.81 -10.46 1.49
N PHE A 56 -7.02 -9.19 1.82
CA PHE A 56 -7.52 -8.71 3.10
C PHE A 56 -8.81 -7.90 2.89
N PRO A 57 -9.97 -8.56 2.67
CA PRO A 57 -11.23 -7.86 2.48
C PRO A 57 -11.54 -6.91 3.65
N PRO A 58 -12.15 -5.75 3.36
CA PRO A 58 -12.40 -4.73 4.36
C PRO A 58 -13.59 -5.10 5.28
N PHE A 59 -13.48 -4.68 6.54
CA PHE A 59 -14.57 -4.66 7.52
C PHE A 59 -15.47 -3.44 7.37
N ASN A 60 -14.93 -2.36 6.81
CA ASN A 60 -15.52 -1.04 6.82
C ASN A 60 -15.51 -0.41 5.42
N GLY A 61 -16.33 0.62 5.25
CA GLY A 61 -16.45 1.34 3.99
C GLY A 61 -17.29 0.65 2.92
N PRO A 62 -17.29 1.18 1.69
CA PRO A 62 -18.21 0.78 0.64
C PRO A 62 -17.94 -0.62 0.07
N ASP A 63 -16.72 -1.13 0.22
CA ASP A 63 -16.32 -2.47 -0.24
C ASP A 63 -16.41 -3.53 0.89
N ALA A 64 -16.95 -3.16 2.06
CA ALA A 64 -17.02 -4.02 3.24
C ALA A 64 -17.76 -5.33 2.96
N LEU A 65 -17.23 -6.41 3.53
CA LEU A 65 -17.97 -7.65 3.65
C LEU A 65 -19.21 -7.46 4.53
N SER A 66 -20.27 -8.20 4.26
CA SER A 66 -21.39 -8.32 5.20
C SER A 66 -20.97 -9.08 6.47
N ASP A 67 -21.71 -8.87 7.57
CA ASP A 67 -21.43 -9.54 8.85
C ASP A 67 -21.35 -11.07 8.72
N ASP A 68 -22.25 -11.67 7.92
CA ASP A 68 -22.26 -13.12 7.66
C ASP A 68 -20.99 -13.58 6.91
N GLU A 69 -20.50 -12.79 5.95
CA GLU A 69 -19.28 -13.09 5.20
C GLU A 69 -18.03 -12.95 6.07
N VAL A 70 -18.00 -11.94 6.94
CA VAL A 70 -16.97 -11.76 7.97
C VAL A 70 -16.91 -12.99 8.88
N ASP A 71 -18.04 -13.38 9.47
CA ASP A 71 -18.10 -14.52 10.40
C ASP A 71 -17.65 -15.82 9.73
N ALA A 72 -18.11 -16.07 8.51
CA ALA A 72 -17.71 -17.25 7.73
C ALA A 72 -16.20 -17.28 7.44
N ARG A 73 -15.59 -16.12 7.19
CA ARG A 73 -14.16 -15.98 6.90
C ARG A 73 -13.32 -16.16 8.15
N LEU A 74 -13.71 -15.52 9.26
CA LEU A 74 -13.06 -15.67 10.56
C LEU A 74 -13.14 -17.11 11.09
N ALA A 75 -14.27 -17.80 10.90
CA ALA A 75 -14.42 -19.21 11.27
C ALA A 75 -13.46 -20.15 10.50
N GLN A 76 -13.01 -19.74 9.31
CA GLN A 76 -12.00 -20.44 8.51
C GLN A 76 -10.56 -20.00 8.84
N GLY A 77 -10.38 -19.08 9.80
CA GLY A 77 -9.08 -18.52 10.14
C GLY A 77 -8.50 -17.60 9.04
N LEU A 78 -9.36 -17.10 8.14
CA LEU A 78 -8.95 -16.21 7.06
C LEU A 78 -8.99 -14.74 7.52
N PRO A 79 -8.09 -13.89 7.00
CA PRO A 79 -7.98 -12.52 7.48
C PRO A 79 -9.05 -11.60 6.88
N VAL A 80 -9.34 -10.57 7.63
CA VAL A 80 -10.17 -9.39 7.32
C VAL A 80 -9.42 -8.18 7.88
N ALA A 81 -9.62 -7.01 7.27
CA ALA A 81 -8.85 -5.82 7.59
C ALA A 81 -9.74 -4.61 7.84
N ASP A 82 -9.30 -3.73 8.74
CA ASP A 82 -9.84 -2.39 8.90
C ASP A 82 -8.98 -1.41 8.11
N TYR A 83 -9.61 -0.48 7.39
CA TYR A 83 -8.91 0.47 6.52
C TYR A 83 -9.23 1.91 6.89
N THR A 84 -8.22 2.76 6.82
CA THR A 84 -8.37 4.22 6.77
C THR A 84 -7.63 4.74 5.56
N ILE A 85 -8.35 5.42 4.67
CA ILE A 85 -7.90 5.82 3.34
C ILE A 85 -7.95 7.35 3.28
N GLY A 86 -6.79 7.95 3.08
CA GLY A 86 -6.64 9.38 2.85
C GLY A 86 -6.38 9.71 1.38
N GLU A 87 -6.02 10.97 1.12
CA GLU A 87 -5.60 11.39 -0.22
C GLU A 87 -4.32 10.64 -0.66
N ASP A 88 -3.34 10.55 0.25
CA ASP A 88 -1.96 10.14 -0.01
C ASP A 88 -1.52 8.94 0.85
N LEU A 89 -2.45 8.30 1.58
CA LEU A 89 -2.16 7.19 2.47
C LEU A 89 -3.27 6.13 2.53
N VAL A 90 -2.88 4.92 2.93
CA VAL A 90 -3.73 3.82 3.39
C VAL A 90 -3.15 3.29 4.69
N TYR A 91 -3.92 3.40 5.76
CA TYR A 91 -3.67 2.69 7.01
C TYR A 91 -4.48 1.40 7.00
N VAL A 92 -3.85 0.29 7.37
CA VAL A 92 -4.48 -1.04 7.36
C VAL A 92 -4.15 -1.79 8.65
N GLY A 93 -5.20 -2.30 9.30
CA GLY A 93 -5.11 -3.09 10.52
C GLY A 93 -5.66 -4.50 10.34
N VAL A 94 -4.90 -5.51 10.76
CA VAL A 94 -5.34 -6.93 10.77
C VAL A 94 -5.18 -7.54 12.15
N SER A 95 -5.72 -8.75 12.37
CA SER A 95 -5.38 -9.54 13.56
C SER A 95 -3.91 -9.96 13.56
N TRP A 96 -3.28 -10.09 14.73
CA TRP A 96 -1.88 -10.53 14.84
C TRP A 96 -1.58 -11.86 14.12
N SER A 97 -2.54 -12.79 14.06
CA SER A 97 -2.40 -14.04 13.31
C SER A 97 -2.19 -13.83 11.81
N ALA A 98 -2.57 -12.68 11.27
CA ALA A 98 -2.42 -12.31 9.88
C ALA A 98 -1.22 -11.36 9.61
N ALA A 99 -0.49 -10.93 10.66
CA ALA A 99 0.59 -9.93 10.54
C ALA A 99 1.64 -10.31 9.49
N ASN A 100 2.16 -11.54 9.52
CA ASN A 100 3.17 -12.01 8.56
C ASN A 100 2.66 -11.98 7.10
N ALA A 101 1.38 -12.32 6.90
CA ALA A 101 0.77 -12.30 5.58
C ALA A 101 0.60 -10.85 5.09
N LEU A 102 0.20 -9.94 5.98
CA LEU A 102 0.05 -8.52 5.67
C LEU A 102 1.41 -7.91 5.31
N VAL A 103 2.43 -8.09 6.14
CA VAL A 103 3.79 -7.59 5.92
C VAL A 103 4.33 -8.03 4.55
N THR A 104 4.19 -9.31 4.23
CA THR A 104 4.67 -9.87 2.96
C THR A 104 3.94 -9.23 1.78
N THR A 105 2.61 -9.23 1.80
CA THR A 105 1.78 -8.69 0.71
C THR A 105 2.00 -7.19 0.52
N VAL A 106 2.01 -6.43 1.61
CA VAL A 106 2.23 -4.97 1.57
C VAL A 106 3.62 -4.64 1.04
N SER A 107 4.65 -5.38 1.43
CA SER A 107 6.01 -5.16 0.92
C SER A 107 6.09 -5.32 -0.61
N GLU A 108 5.47 -6.37 -1.15
CA GLU A 108 5.44 -6.64 -2.60
C GLU A 108 4.62 -5.59 -3.37
N LEU A 109 3.45 -5.24 -2.85
CA LEU A 109 2.57 -4.26 -3.49
C LEU A 109 3.15 -2.85 -3.41
N ALA A 110 3.69 -2.43 -2.26
CA ALA A 110 4.29 -1.11 -2.09
C ALA A 110 5.51 -0.93 -3.02
N TRP A 111 6.31 -1.97 -3.20
CA TRP A 111 7.37 -1.97 -4.20
C TRP A 111 6.82 -1.75 -5.62
N THR A 112 5.77 -2.47 -5.99
CA THR A 112 5.14 -2.41 -7.31
C THR A 112 4.52 -1.03 -7.58
N HIS A 113 3.83 -0.48 -6.59
CA HIS A 113 3.11 0.79 -6.67
C HIS A 113 3.95 2.01 -6.31
N ARG A 114 5.23 1.82 -5.96
CA ARG A 114 6.18 2.88 -5.61
C ARG A 114 5.76 3.68 -4.37
N LEU A 115 5.23 2.99 -3.37
CA LEU A 115 4.77 3.58 -2.10
C LEU A 115 5.74 3.26 -0.96
N ALA A 116 5.77 4.12 0.05
CA ALA A 116 6.48 3.89 1.31
C ALA A 116 5.59 3.14 2.30
N VAL A 117 6.22 2.41 3.23
CA VAL A 117 5.55 1.63 4.27
C VAL A 117 6.16 1.94 5.64
N ALA A 118 5.34 2.31 6.61
CA ALA A 118 5.73 2.41 8.01
C ALA A 118 5.12 1.25 8.83
N TYR A 119 5.97 0.58 9.60
CA TYR A 119 5.61 -0.58 10.42
C TYR A 119 5.13 -0.13 11.81
N VAL A 120 3.90 0.39 11.87
CA VAL A 120 3.33 1.08 13.06
C VAL A 120 3.29 0.20 14.30
N SER A 121 2.99 -1.09 14.14
CA SER A 121 2.95 -2.05 15.26
C SER A 121 4.32 -2.59 15.71
N ASP A 122 5.39 -2.29 14.97
CA ASP A 122 6.76 -2.67 15.33
C ASP A 122 7.52 -1.48 15.95
N ASP A 123 8.74 -1.19 15.51
CA ASP A 123 9.57 -0.08 15.96
C ASP A 123 9.33 1.22 15.17
N GLY A 124 8.33 1.24 14.28
CA GLY A 124 8.03 2.36 13.41
C GLY A 124 9.02 2.52 12.26
N ALA A 125 9.80 1.48 11.91
CA ALA A 125 10.67 1.50 10.74
C ALA A 125 9.89 1.92 9.48
N ILE A 126 10.55 2.72 8.64
CA ILE A 126 10.00 3.18 7.35
C ILE A 126 10.83 2.54 6.24
N VAL A 127 10.15 1.89 5.31
CA VAL A 127 10.74 1.33 4.09
C VAL A 127 10.24 2.11 2.90
N ARG A 128 11.19 2.61 2.09
CA ARG A 128 10.90 3.39 0.88
C ARG A 128 11.25 2.61 -0.37
N PRO A 129 10.55 2.84 -1.49
CA PRO A 129 10.90 2.22 -2.76
C PRO A 129 12.24 2.80 -3.23
N PRO A 130 13.10 2.03 -3.93
CA PRO A 130 14.43 2.49 -4.33
C PRO A 130 14.34 3.68 -5.29
N ASP A 131 15.25 4.63 -5.26
CA ASP A 131 15.29 5.68 -6.28
C ASP A 131 15.39 5.05 -7.68
N GLN A 132 14.59 5.53 -8.63
CA GLN A 132 14.69 5.08 -10.01
C GLN A 132 16.11 5.41 -10.48
N PRO A 133 16.92 4.44 -10.97
CA PRO A 133 18.17 4.81 -11.61
C PRO A 133 17.83 5.76 -12.74
N ALA A 134 18.46 6.94 -12.74
CA ALA A 134 18.31 7.93 -13.81
C ALA A 134 18.38 7.18 -15.14
N GLN A 135 17.30 7.22 -15.93
CA GLN A 135 17.29 6.52 -17.22
C GLN A 135 18.55 6.93 -17.97
N PRO A 136 19.43 5.98 -18.39
CA PRO A 136 20.48 6.35 -19.30
C PRO A 136 19.79 6.91 -20.54
N ALA A 137 20.05 8.17 -20.85
CA ALA A 137 19.57 8.81 -22.07
C ALA A 137 19.89 7.88 -23.25
N SER A 138 18.85 7.49 -23.97
CA SER A 138 18.86 6.60 -25.13
C SER A 138 20.16 6.62 -25.94
N SER A 139 20.77 5.46 -26.16
CA SER A 139 21.41 5.13 -27.44
C SER A 139 21.96 3.71 -27.40
N VAL A 140 21.23 2.75 -27.97
CA VAL A 140 21.71 1.88 -29.07
C VAL A 140 20.47 1.32 -29.77
N ARG A 141 20.11 1.87 -30.94
CA ARG A 141 19.40 1.04 -31.94
C ARG A 141 20.46 0.14 -32.55
N VAL A 142 20.34 -1.16 -32.32
CA VAL A 142 21.14 -2.13 -33.07
C VAL A 142 20.40 -2.40 -34.37
N ASP A 143 20.78 -1.68 -35.43
CA ASP A 143 20.36 -2.01 -36.79
C ASP A 143 21.12 -3.29 -37.20
N TYR A 144 20.39 -4.41 -37.27
CA TYR A 144 20.92 -5.66 -37.81
C TYR A 144 21.01 -5.54 -39.35
N VAL A 145 22.21 -5.25 -39.86
CA VAL A 145 22.53 -5.44 -41.28
C VAL A 145 22.98 -6.89 -41.47
N VAL A 146 22.11 -7.72 -42.04
CA VAL A 146 22.49 -9.06 -42.53
C VAL A 146 23.19 -8.90 -43.88
N GLN A 147 24.51 -9.06 -43.90
CA GLN A 147 25.26 -9.28 -45.13
C GLN A 147 25.10 -10.74 -45.56
N HIS A 148 24.34 -10.99 -46.63
CA HIS A 148 24.44 -12.26 -47.34
C HIS A 148 25.53 -12.15 -48.41
N ALA A 149 26.69 -12.71 -48.08
CA ALA A 149 27.75 -13.00 -49.03
C ALA A 149 27.41 -14.27 -49.83
N THR A 150 27.77 -14.19 -51.10
CA THR A 150 27.62 -15.12 -52.21
C THR A 150 28.12 -16.53 -51.94
N ARG A 151 27.38 -17.55 -52.42
CA ARG A 151 27.97 -18.61 -53.24
C ARG A 151 26.94 -19.31 -54.11
#